data_AF-A0A3B4AXH8-F1
#
_entry.id   AF-A0A3B4AXH8-F1
#
_cell.length_a   1.000
_cell.length_b   1.000
_cell.length_c   1.000
_cell.angle_alpha   90.00
_cell.angle_beta   90.00
_cell.angle_gamma   90.00
#
_symmetry.space_group_name_H-M   'P 1'
#
loop_
_entity.id
_entity.type
_entity.pdbx_description
1 polymer ?
#
loop_
_entity_poly.entity_id
_entity_poly.type
_entity_poly.pdbx_seq_one_letter_code
_entity_poly.pdbx_strand_id
1 'polypeptide(L)' 'MLSKVLGSKYVSIAKSWIPTMAVWGTAGGVALVHFTDWRLILDYVPYVSGKFKKEE' A
#
# COMPACT_ATOMS: atom_id res chain seq x y z
N MET A 1 6.78 25.80 -9.19
CA MET A 1 7.02 26.59 -7.96
C MET A 1 7.65 25.76 -6.85
N LEU A 2 7.16 24.53 -6.58
CA LEU A 2 7.79 23.59 -5.61
C LEU A 2 9.27 23.29 -5.86
N SER A 3 9.69 23.12 -7.12
CA SER A 3 11.09 22.87 -7.50
C SER A 3 12.04 24.05 -7.30
N LYS A 4 11.53 25.28 -7.16
CA LYS A 4 12.34 26.46 -6.76
C LYS A 4 12.56 26.53 -5.24
N VAL A 5 11.76 25.81 -4.45
CA VAL A 5 11.82 25.77 -2.97
C VAL A 5 12.52 24.49 -2.48
N LEU A 6 12.33 23.37 -3.16
CA LEU A 6 12.97 22.09 -2.85
C LEU A 6 14.31 21.97 -3.58
N GLY A 7 15.39 22.30 -2.87
CA GLY A 7 16.76 22.11 -3.36
C GLY A 7 17.13 20.64 -3.60
N SER A 8 18.19 20.40 -4.38
CA SER A 8 18.68 19.06 -4.76
C SER A 8 18.89 18.12 -3.57
N LYS A 9 19.31 18.65 -2.42
CA LYS A 9 19.44 17.93 -1.14
C LYS A 9 18.13 17.27 -0.72
N TYR A 10 17.01 18.01 -0.73
CA TYR A 10 15.72 17.48 -0.29
C TYR A 10 15.16 16.45 -1.26
N VAL A 11 15.43 16.61 -2.56
CA VAL A 11 15.09 15.58 -3.56
C VAL A 11 15.89 14.30 -3.31
N SER A 12 17.18 14.41 -3.00
CA SER A 12 18.00 13.24 -2.68
C SER A 12 17.54 12.54 -1.39
N ILE A 13 17.15 13.30 -0.36
CA ILE A 13 16.58 12.75 0.87
C ILE A 13 15.26 12.06 0.58
N ALA A 14 14.33 12.71 -0.13
CA ALA A 14 13.05 12.08 -0.49
C ALA A 14 13.25 10.76 -1.23
N LYS A 15 14.23 10.71 -2.15
CA LYS A 15 14.61 9.47 -2.85
C LYS A 15 15.12 8.38 -1.92
N SER A 16 15.95 8.71 -0.92
CA SER A 16 16.45 7.72 0.04
C SER A 16 15.35 7.14 0.92
N TRP A 17 14.24 7.87 1.12
CA TRP A 17 13.09 7.41 1.90
C TRP A 17 12.05 6.60 1.10
N ILE A 18 12.17 6.52 -0.22
CA ILE A 18 11.23 5.76 -1.07
C ILE A 18 11.05 4.31 -0.60
N PRO A 19 12.12 3.53 -0.33
CA PRO A 19 11.95 2.14 0.10
C PRO A 19 11.16 2.03 1.41
N THR A 20 11.45 2.91 2.38
CA THR A 20 10.75 2.94 3.67
C THR A 20 9.28 3.27 3.50
N MET A 21 8.94 4.29 2.71
CA MET A 21 7.55 4.65 2.43
C MET A 21 6.81 3.53 1.69
N ALA A 22 7.47 2.85 0.75
CA ALA A 22 6.88 1.72 0.04
C ALA A 22 6.54 0.59 1.02
N VAL A 23 7.47 0.20 1.90
CA VAL A 23 7.24 -0.86 2.89
C VAL A 23 6.10 -0.48 3.84
N TRP A 24 6.14 0.70 4.45
CA TRP A 24 5.08 1.12 5.37
C TRP A 24 3.72 1.35 4.69
N GLY A 25 3.73 1.84 3.46
CA GLY A 25 2.53 1.97 2.63
C GLY A 25 1.91 0.61 2.31
N THR A 26 2.73 -0.39 1.96
CA THR A 26 2.24 -1.76 1.74
C THR A 26 1.72 -2.40 3.02
N ALA A 27 2.42 -2.24 4.15
CA ALA A 27 1.97 -2.76 5.44
C ALA A 27 0.62 -2.15 5.87
N GLY A 28 0.48 -0.83 5.76
CA GLY A 28 -0.78 -0.13 6.04
C GLY A 28 -1.89 -0.53 5.06
N GLY A 29 -1.57 -0.70 3.78
CA GLY A 29 -2.52 -1.17 2.77
C GLY A 29 -3.04 -2.58 3.05
N VAL A 30 -2.15 -3.52 3.41
CA VAL A 30 -2.52 -4.88 3.81
C VAL A 30 -3.36 -4.86 5.09
N ALA A 31 -3.01 -4.03 6.07
CA ALA A 31 -3.78 -3.88 7.29
C ALA A 31 -5.21 -3.37 7.01
N LEU A 32 -5.36 -2.36 6.14
CA LEU A 32 -6.67 -1.86 5.73
C LEU A 32 -7.48 -2.98 5.08
N VAL A 33 -6.92 -3.67 4.08
CA VAL A 33 -7.57 -4.79 3.39
C VAL A 33 -8.03 -5.88 4.38
N HIS A 34 -7.19 -6.18 5.37
CA HIS A 34 -7.51 -7.16 6.41
C HIS A 34 -8.66 -6.69 7.30
N PHE A 35 -8.63 -5.46 7.80
CA PHE A 35 -9.65 -4.96 8.73
C PHE A 35 -11.01 -4.70 8.07
N THR A 36 -11.03 -4.33 6.79
CA THR A 36 -12.29 -4.08 6.07
C THR A 36 -12.82 -5.31 5.34
N ASP A 37 -12.13 -6.44 5.41
CA ASP A 37 -12.44 -7.65 4.65
C ASP A 37 -12.65 -7.34 3.16
N TRP A 38 -11.70 -6.62 2.56
CA TRP A 38 -11.87 -6.09 1.21
C TRP A 38 -11.84 -7.20 0.15
N ARG A 39 -13.04 -7.70 -0.19
CA ARG A 39 -13.28 -8.82 -1.12
C ARG A 39 -12.59 -8.65 -2.47
N LEU A 40 -12.59 -7.45 -3.04
CA LEU A 40 -11.96 -7.18 -4.35
C LEU A 40 -10.48 -7.57 -4.38
N ILE A 41 -9.78 -7.50 -3.25
CA ILE A 41 -8.38 -7.93 -3.14
C ILE A 41 -8.30 -9.35 -2.57
N LEU A 42 -9.07 -9.65 -1.52
CA LEU A 42 -9.01 -10.93 -0.81
C LEU A 42 -9.51 -12.13 -1.62
N ASP A 43 -10.41 -11.93 -2.58
CA ASP A 43 -10.89 -13.02 -3.46
C ASP A 43 -9.75 -13.57 -4.35
N TYR A 44 -8.70 -12.79 -4.61
CA TYR A 44 -7.52 -13.24 -5.36
C TYR A 44 -6.49 -13.98 -4.50
N VAL A 45 -6.62 -13.96 -3.17
CA VAL A 45 -5.68 -14.61 -2.25
C VAL A 45 -6.08 -16.07 -2.06
N PRO A 46 -5.31 -17.06 -2.56
CA PRO A 46 -5.77 -18.46 -2.64
C PRO A 46 -6.15 -19.09 -1.30
N TYR A 47 -5.50 -18.68 -0.21
CA TYR A 47 -5.78 -19.22 1.13
C TYR A 47 -6.98 -18.56 1.83
N VAL A 48 -7.35 -17.34 1.42
CA VAL A 48 -8.39 -16.53 2.10
C VAL A 48 -9.69 -16.49 1.29
N SER A 49 -9.63 -16.70 -0.03
CA SER A 49 -10.78 -16.61 -0.94
C SER A 49 -11.96 -17.52 -0.56
N GLY A 50 -11.71 -18.63 0.14
CA GLY A 50 -12.75 -19.52 0.66
C GLY A 50 -13.65 -18.90 1.75
N LYS A 51 -13.26 -17.75 2.33
CA LYS A 51 -14.06 -17.00 3.31
C LYS A 51 -15.34 -16.44 2.69
N PHE A 52 -15.30 -16.03 1.42
CA PHE A 52 -16.41 -15.35 0.77
C PHE A 52 -17.10 -16.29 -0.22
N LYS A 53 -17.92 -17.21 0.31
CA LYS A 53 -18.78 -18.04 -0.54
C LYS A 53 -19.71 -17.13 -1.34
N LYS A 54 -19.76 -17.34 -2.65
CA LYS A 54 -20.86 -16.81 -3.48
C LYS A 54 -22.01 -17.80 -3.34
N GLU A 55 -23.11 -17.34 -2.78
CA GLU A 55 -24.37 -18.08 -2.88
C GLU A 55 -24.81 -17.94 -4.34
N GLU A 56 -25.03 -19.07 -5.01
CA GLU A 56 -25.64 -19.13 -6.36
C GLU A 56 -27.07 -18.61 -6.33
#